data_AF-A0A0N4U7W0-F1
#
_entry.id   AF-A0A0N4U7W0-F1
#
_cell.length_a   1.000
_cell.length_b   1.000
_cell.length_c   1.000
_cell.angle_alpha   90.00
_cell.angle_beta   90.00
_cell.angle_gamma   90.00
#
_symmetry.space_group_name_H-M   'P 1'
#
loop_
_entity.id
_entity.type
_entity.pdbx_description
1 polymer ?
#
loop_
_entity_poly.entity_id
_entity_poly.type
_entity_poly.pdbx_seq_one_letter_code
_entity_poly.pdbx_strand_id
1 'polypeptide(L)'
;MSKYIYSTPPQDELRIVSPLEGAGSPQIPSTNMPQTVIYSLFIDPPVANFQTTGGTSVHKLINHTGIRLAFKIKSSNNKDYRMNQVYGFLEPEMAFPLIISRIGGQPRIDKLVVQYKKAVPNLKDAEENFKQGPPIGEITMQLIAQ
;
A
#
# COMPACT_ATOMS: atom_id res chain seq x y z
N MET A 1 -36.55 -33.57 -17.92
CA MET A 1 -35.92 -32.36 -17.37
C MET A 1 -34.81 -32.79 -16.42
N SER A 2 -33.55 -32.61 -16.85
CA SER A 2 -32.36 -33.30 -16.32
C SER A 2 -31.97 -32.87 -14.91
N LYS A 3 -31.76 -33.87 -14.04
CA LYS A 3 -31.03 -33.75 -12.77
C LYS A 3 -29.54 -33.99 -13.05
N TYR A 4 -28.68 -33.03 -12.73
CA TYR A 4 -27.24 -33.25 -12.59
C TYR A 4 -26.94 -33.56 -11.11
N ILE A 5 -26.46 -34.77 -10.84
CA ILE A 5 -25.89 -35.16 -9.54
C ILE A 5 -24.39 -35.27 -9.76
N TYR A 6 -23.62 -34.39 -9.10
CA TYR A 6 -22.17 -34.50 -9.00
C TYR A 6 -21.84 -35.54 -7.93
N SER A 7 -21.24 -36.66 -8.35
CA SER A 7 -20.66 -37.67 -7.48
C SER A 7 -19.14 -37.49 -7.47
N THR A 8 -18.57 -37.12 -6.34
CA THR A 8 -17.11 -37.12 -6.10
C THR A 8 -16.64 -38.51 -5.66
N PRO A 9 -15.60 -39.09 -6.28
CA PRO A 9 -15.08 -40.40 -5.89
C PRO A 9 -14.24 -40.33 -4.60
N PRO A 10 -14.14 -41.44 -3.83
CA PRO A 10 -13.31 -41.51 -2.63
C PRO A 10 -11.83 -41.65 -3.02
N GLN A 11 -10.94 -40.90 -2.35
CA GLN A 11 -9.50 -41.05 -2.52
C GLN A 11 -8.99 -42.24 -1.69
N ASP A 12 -8.23 -43.07 -2.40
CA ASP A 12 -7.74 -44.40 -2.06
C ASP A 12 -6.68 -44.41 -0.95
N GLU A 13 -6.67 -45.49 -0.17
CA GLU A 13 -5.72 -45.81 0.90
C GLU A 13 -4.30 -45.99 0.31
N LEU A 14 -3.34 -45.18 0.73
CA LEU A 14 -1.92 -45.55 0.65
C LEU A 14 -1.46 -46.10 2.01
N ARG A 15 -1.54 -47.42 2.13
CA ARG A 15 -0.84 -48.20 3.16
C ARG A 15 0.65 -48.23 2.83
N ILE A 16 1.47 -47.64 3.69
CA ILE A 16 2.89 -48.01 3.83
C ILE A 16 3.13 -48.38 5.29
N VAL A 17 3.39 -49.67 5.51
CA VAL A 17 3.86 -50.26 6.77
C VAL A 17 5.37 -50.12 6.85
N SER A 18 5.88 -49.63 7.97
CA SER A 18 7.26 -49.82 8.42
C SER A 18 7.28 -49.71 9.95
N PRO A 19 7.70 -50.75 10.70
CA PRO A 19 7.73 -50.73 12.16
C PRO A 19 9.14 -50.49 12.72
N LEU A 20 9.17 -50.16 14.01
CA LEU A 20 10.26 -50.27 15.01
C LEU A 20 10.99 -48.98 15.43
N GLU A 21 10.60 -48.55 16.64
CA GLU A 21 11.44 -48.17 17.79
C GLU A 21 12.51 -47.07 17.65
N GLY A 22 12.37 -46.02 18.46
CA GLY A 22 13.52 -45.25 18.93
C GLY A 22 13.28 -43.77 19.20
N ALA A 23 13.31 -43.40 20.48
CA ALA A 23 13.62 -42.06 21.02
C ALA A 23 12.68 -40.89 20.67
N GLY A 24 11.87 -40.52 21.66
CA GLY A 24 11.13 -39.26 21.69
C GLY A 24 12.06 -38.06 21.48
N SER A 25 11.91 -37.42 20.32
CA SER A 25 12.48 -36.11 20.04
C SER A 25 11.46 -35.04 20.48
N PRO A 26 11.86 -33.98 21.19
CA PRO A 26 10.94 -32.91 21.56
C PRO A 26 10.41 -32.25 20.29
N GLN A 27 9.09 -32.15 20.13
CA GLN A 27 8.48 -31.28 19.13
C GLN A 27 8.84 -29.84 19.48
N ILE A 28 9.74 -29.25 18.70
CA ILE A 28 10.02 -27.83 18.73
C ILE A 28 8.71 -27.14 18.30
N PRO A 29 8.09 -26.29 19.13
CA PRO A 29 6.92 -25.55 18.70
C PRO A 29 7.37 -24.69 17.51
N SER A 30 6.66 -24.80 16.39
CA SER A 30 6.84 -23.88 15.27
C SER A 30 6.41 -22.50 15.73
N THR A 31 7.35 -21.74 16.28
CA THR A 31 7.20 -20.33 16.59
C THR A 31 6.86 -19.65 15.28
N ASN A 32 5.59 -19.25 15.14
CA ASN A 32 5.11 -18.40 14.08
C ASN A 32 5.94 -17.11 14.14
N MET A 33 7.02 -17.01 13.36
CA MET A 33 7.80 -15.79 13.25
C MET A 33 6.81 -14.68 12.89
N PRO A 34 6.75 -13.55 13.61
CA PRO A 34 5.94 -12.44 13.19
C PRO A 34 6.47 -12.05 11.80
N GLN A 35 5.70 -12.33 10.75
CA GLN A 35 5.98 -11.76 9.44
C GLN A 35 5.93 -10.25 9.65
N THR A 36 7.08 -9.59 9.63
CA THR A 36 7.17 -8.14 9.58
C THR A 36 6.53 -7.75 8.24
N VAL A 37 5.23 -7.48 8.27
CA VAL A 37 4.51 -7.02 7.09
C VAL A 37 5.04 -5.62 6.81
N ILE A 38 5.88 -5.51 5.79
CA ILE A 38 6.40 -4.22 5.34
C ILE A 38 5.24 -3.53 4.63
N TYR A 39 4.65 -2.55 5.32
CA TYR A 39 3.69 -1.66 4.71
C TYR A 39 4.47 -0.53 4.04
N SER A 40 4.57 -0.54 2.71
CA SER A 40 5.20 0.54 1.95
C SER A 40 4.31 0.97 0.79
N LEU A 41 4.25 2.28 0.60
CA LEU A 41 3.77 2.90 -0.63
C LEU A 41 4.96 3.32 -1.49
N PHE A 42 4.76 3.35 -2.79
CA PHE A 42 5.76 3.79 -3.75
C PHE A 42 5.20 4.94 -4.58
N ILE A 43 6.06 5.88 -4.99
CA ILE A 43 5.70 6.96 -5.92
C ILE A 43 6.60 6.84 -7.15
N ASP A 44 5.98 6.77 -8.32
CA ASP A 44 6.66 6.70 -9.61
C ASP A 44 6.11 7.76 -10.58
N PRO A 45 6.93 8.67 -11.13
CA PRO A 45 8.35 8.91 -10.83
C PRO A 45 8.58 9.45 -9.41
N PRO A 46 9.75 9.23 -8.78
CA PRO A 46 10.01 9.66 -7.39
C PRO A 46 10.29 11.17 -7.23
N VAL A 47 10.40 11.92 -8.34
CA VAL A 47 10.69 13.35 -8.36
C VAL A 47 9.78 14.02 -9.40
N ALA A 48 9.23 15.18 -9.05
CA ALA A 48 8.42 16.00 -9.94
C ALA A 48 9.22 17.23 -10.38
N ASN A 49 9.41 17.41 -11.68
CA ASN A 49 10.06 18.59 -12.25
C ASN A 49 9.02 19.52 -12.89
N PHE A 50 9.11 20.80 -12.60
CA PHE A 50 8.21 21.84 -13.12
C PHE A 50 8.99 23.01 -13.69
N GLN A 51 8.37 23.74 -14.60
CA GLN A 51 8.85 25.06 -15.03
C GLN A 51 8.42 26.12 -14.01
N THR A 52 9.17 27.22 -13.93
CA THR A 52 8.81 28.40 -13.12
C THR A 52 7.47 29.02 -13.54
N THR A 53 7.07 28.87 -14.79
CA THR A 53 5.76 29.29 -15.33
C THR A 53 4.60 28.41 -14.86
N GLY A 54 4.88 27.26 -14.23
CA GLY A 54 3.89 26.28 -13.78
C GLY A 54 3.87 25.01 -14.63
N GLY A 55 2.85 24.17 -14.42
CA GLY A 55 2.64 22.93 -15.18
C GLY A 55 1.97 21.84 -14.35
N THR A 56 1.78 20.67 -14.95
CA THR A 56 1.20 19.49 -14.31
C THR A 56 2.15 18.31 -14.44
N SER A 57 2.33 17.56 -13.36
CA SER A 57 3.07 16.30 -13.33
C SER A 57 2.16 15.19 -12.80
N VAL A 58 2.24 14.01 -13.41
CA VAL A 58 1.43 12.85 -13.06
C VAL A 58 2.33 11.75 -12.53
N HIS A 59 2.03 11.29 -11.33
CA HIS A 59 2.73 10.21 -10.65
C HIS A 59 1.75 9.08 -10.33
N LYS A 60 2.28 7.89 -10.08
CA LYS A 60 1.54 6.74 -9.58
C LYS A 60 1.91 6.54 -8.11
N LEU A 61 0.91 6.63 -7.24
CA LEU A 61 1.02 6.14 -5.86
C LEU A 61 0.63 4.66 -5.87
N ILE A 62 1.58 3.76 -5.57
CA ILE A 62 1.43 2.32 -5.76
C ILE A 62 1.44 1.60 -4.42
N ASN A 63 0.49 0.71 -4.21
CA ASN A 63 0.40 -0.17 -3.05
C ASN A 63 0.72 -1.61 -3.47
N HIS A 64 1.95 -2.06 -3.22
CA HIS A 64 2.38 -3.45 -3.44
C HIS A 64 2.13 -4.36 -2.22
N THR A 65 1.25 -3.93 -1.32
CA THR A 65 0.91 -4.73 -0.14
C THR A 65 -0.39 -5.48 -0.38
N GLY A 66 -0.53 -6.64 0.26
CA GLY A 66 -1.78 -7.39 0.31
C GLY A 66 -2.88 -6.76 1.18
N ILE A 67 -2.75 -5.50 1.59
CA ILE A 67 -3.72 -4.82 2.45
C ILE A 67 -4.15 -3.46 1.89
N ARG A 68 -5.36 -3.03 2.25
CA ARG A 68 -5.86 -1.70 1.93
C ARG A 68 -5.17 -0.66 2.81
N LEU A 69 -4.59 0.36 2.19
CA LEU A 69 -3.92 1.46 2.87
C LEU A 69 -4.74 2.75 2.75
N ALA A 70 -4.74 3.57 3.80
CA ALA A 70 -5.15 4.96 3.74
C ALA A 70 -3.89 5.83 3.57
N PHE A 71 -3.96 6.88 2.76
CA PHE A 71 -2.88 7.84 2.57
C PHE A 71 -3.31 9.28 2.88
N LYS A 72 -2.35 10.09 3.32
CA LYS A 72 -2.46 11.53 3.56
C LYS A 72 -1.28 12.23 2.92
N ILE A 73 -1.54 13.20 2.06
CA ILE A 73 -0.52 14.01 1.38
C ILE A 73 -0.32 15.31 2.15
N LYS A 74 0.95 15.68 2.35
CA LYS A 74 1.37 16.95 2.92
C LYS A 74 2.38 17.58 1.97
N SER A 75 2.28 18.88 1.72
CA SER A 75 3.29 19.62 0.95
C SER A 75 3.95 20.68 1.82
N SER A 76 5.23 20.98 1.54
CA SER A 76 5.91 22.16 2.10
C SER A 76 5.40 23.48 1.52
N ASN A 77 4.67 23.44 0.39
CA ASN A 77 4.20 24.63 -0.31
C ASN A 77 2.80 24.40 -0.91
N ASN A 78 1.78 24.68 -0.11
CA ASN A 78 0.39 24.67 -0.57
C ASN A 78 -0.02 25.96 -1.31
N LYS A 79 0.86 26.97 -1.40
CA LYS A 79 0.57 28.20 -2.13
C LYS A 79 0.67 27.94 -3.63
N ASP A 80 1.78 27.35 -4.05
CA ASP A 80 2.13 27.20 -5.47
C ASP A 80 1.72 25.84 -6.04
N TYR A 81 1.49 24.84 -5.20
CA TYR A 81 1.09 23.49 -5.63
C TYR A 81 -0.36 23.15 -5.28
N ARG A 82 -0.98 22.33 -6.12
CA ARG A 82 -2.29 21.71 -5.92
C ARG A 82 -2.18 20.21 -6.23
N MET A 83 -2.85 19.41 -5.42
CA MET A 83 -2.96 17.96 -5.62
C MET A 83 -4.42 17.64 -5.91
N ASN A 84 -4.66 16.70 -6.83
CA ASN A 84 -6.03 16.21 -7.09
C ASN A 84 -6.67 15.57 -5.85
N GLN A 85 -5.86 15.04 -4.93
CA GLN A 85 -6.35 14.38 -3.73
C GLN A 85 -5.35 14.53 -2.59
N VAL A 86 -5.85 14.81 -1.38
CA VAL A 86 -5.02 14.94 -0.16
C VAL A 86 -5.20 13.73 0.76
N TYR A 87 -6.40 13.15 0.80
CA TYR A 87 -6.70 11.94 1.56
C TYR A 87 -7.34 10.90 0.65
N GLY A 88 -6.99 9.64 0.83
CA GLY A 88 -7.60 8.57 0.05
C GLY A 88 -7.32 7.18 0.59
N PHE A 89 -7.93 6.20 -0.05
CA PHE A 89 -7.63 4.79 0.12
C PHE A 89 -6.98 4.25 -1.15
N LEU A 90 -6.09 3.29 -0.97
CA LEU A 90 -5.45 2.55 -2.04
C LEU A 90 -5.62 1.05 -1.75
N GLU A 91 -6.32 0.36 -2.64
CA GLU A 91 -6.57 -1.08 -2.52
C GLU A 91 -5.27 -1.89 -2.67
N PRO A 92 -5.23 -3.15 -2.21
CA PRO A 92 -4.09 -4.05 -2.42
C PRO A 92 -3.73 -4.17 -3.91
N GLU A 93 -2.43 -4.18 -4.22
CA GLU A 93 -1.89 -4.32 -5.59
C GLU A 93 -2.41 -3.29 -6.61
N MET A 94 -2.87 -2.12 -6.14
CA MET A 94 -3.40 -1.06 -6.99
C MET A 94 -2.53 0.20 -6.97
N ALA A 95 -2.70 0.99 -8.02
CA ALA A 95 -2.07 2.31 -8.16
C ALA A 95 -3.12 3.42 -8.30
N PHE A 96 -2.83 4.59 -7.75
CA PHE A 96 -3.64 5.79 -7.85
C PHE A 96 -2.86 6.90 -8.58
N PRO A 97 -3.46 7.58 -9.58
CA PRO A 97 -2.82 8.70 -10.26
C PRO A 97 -2.79 9.94 -9.35
N LEU A 98 -1.61 10.28 -8.84
CA LEU A 98 -1.34 11.52 -8.12
C LEU A 98 -1.01 12.63 -9.13
N ILE A 99 -1.93 13.57 -9.32
CA ILE A 99 -1.78 14.70 -10.23
C ILE A 99 -1.38 15.92 -9.42
N ILE A 100 -0.17 16.44 -9.69
CA ILE A 100 0.40 17.59 -9.02
C ILE A 100 0.42 18.75 -10.03
N SER A 101 -0.31 19.82 -9.73
CA SER A 101 -0.31 21.04 -10.53
C SER A 101 0.44 22.15 -9.82
N ARG A 102 1.31 22.85 -10.54
CA ARG A 102 2.06 24.03 -10.06
C ARG A 102 1.56 25.27 -10.77
N ILE A 103 1.25 26.32 -10.01
CA ILE A 103 1.05 27.67 -10.55
C ILE A 103 2.39 28.39 -10.69
N GLY A 104 2.47 29.38 -11.58
CA GLY A 104 3.69 30.16 -11.80
C GLY A 104 4.22 30.78 -10.50
N GLY A 105 5.54 30.72 -10.31
CA GLY A 105 6.20 31.15 -9.08
C GLY A 105 7.72 31.03 -9.15
N GLN A 106 8.40 31.51 -8.10
CA GLN A 106 9.86 31.53 -8.02
C GLN A 106 10.48 30.13 -8.09
N PRO A 107 11.68 29.96 -8.68
CA PRO A 107 12.44 28.72 -8.61
C PRO A 107 12.60 28.27 -7.16
N ARG A 108 12.25 27.01 -6.87
CA ARG A 108 12.30 26.46 -5.51
C ARG A 108 12.24 24.94 -5.55
N ILE A 109 12.90 24.31 -4.59
CA ILE A 109 12.74 22.88 -4.29
C ILE A 109 11.84 22.75 -3.06
N ASP A 110 10.69 22.13 -3.26
CA ASP A 110 9.69 21.82 -2.25
C ASP A 110 9.60 20.31 -2.02
N LYS A 111 8.92 19.90 -0.94
CA LYS A 111 8.76 18.51 -0.54
C LYS A 111 7.29 18.14 -0.53
N LEU A 112 6.98 16.94 -0.99
CA LEU A 112 5.67 16.31 -0.81
C LEU A 112 5.88 15.01 -0.03
N VAL A 113 5.19 14.91 1.10
CA VAL A 113 5.23 13.77 2.00
C VAL A 113 3.90 13.05 1.91
N VAL A 114 3.92 11.76 1.59
CA VAL A 114 2.75 10.88 1.65
C VAL A 114 2.89 10.00 2.88
N GLN A 115 2.05 10.25 3.87
CA GLN A 115 1.92 9.40 5.05
C GLN A 115 0.89 8.32 4.76
N TYR A 116 1.08 7.13 5.32
CA TYR A 116 0.15 6.03 5.12
C TYR A 116 -0.08 5.23 6.39
N LYS A 117 -1.22 4.55 6.45
CA LYS A 117 -1.56 3.59 7.51
C LYS A 117 -2.52 2.53 7.00
N LYS A 118 -2.68 1.46 7.77
CA LYS A 118 -3.67 0.42 7.49
C LYS A 118 -5.07 1.03 7.48
N ALA A 119 -5.85 0.73 6.44
CA ALA A 119 -7.24 1.15 6.40
C ALA A 119 -8.06 0.38 7.46
N VAL A 120 -8.96 1.10 8.12
CA VAL A 120 -9.93 0.53 9.06
C VAL A 120 -11.05 -0.08 8.22
N PRO A 121 -11.41 -1.37 8.45
CA PRO A 121 -12.48 -2.01 7.70
C PRO A 121 -13.77 -1.18 7.71
N ASN A 122 -14.45 -1.11 6.57
CA ASN A 122 -15.74 -0.41 6.38
C ASN A 122 -15.71 1.13 6.54
N LEU A 123 -14.57 1.73 6.85
CA LEU A 123 -14.46 3.18 6.90
C LEU A 123 -14.40 3.74 5.46
N LYS A 124 -15.27 4.71 5.17
CA LYS A 124 -15.35 5.37 3.85
C LYS A 124 -14.59 6.70 3.79
N ASP A 125 -14.26 7.26 4.94
CA ASP A 125 -13.53 8.52 5.06
C ASP A 125 -12.07 8.25 5.46
N ALA A 126 -11.15 8.60 4.57
CA ALA A 126 -9.72 8.45 4.82
C ALA A 126 -9.20 9.47 5.84
N GLU A 127 -9.75 10.67 5.90
CA GLU A 127 -9.38 11.65 6.92
C GLU A 127 -9.75 11.18 8.32
N GLU A 128 -10.95 10.60 8.48
CA GLU A 128 -11.36 9.96 9.75
C GLU A 128 -10.42 8.82 10.14
N ASN A 129 -9.88 8.08 9.17
CA ASN A 129 -8.87 7.04 9.42
C ASN A 129 -7.61 7.60 10.10
N PHE A 130 -7.14 8.75 9.62
CA PHE A 130 -5.96 9.44 10.18
C PHE A 130 -6.20 10.07 11.55
N LYS A 131 -7.45 10.18 12.02
CA LYS A 131 -7.76 10.54 13.41
C LYS A 131 -7.61 9.35 14.37
N GLN A 132 -7.76 8.11 13.89
CA GLN A 132 -7.70 6.88 14.69
C GLN A 132 -6.26 6.38 14.91
N GLY A 133 -5.34 7.27 15.29
CA GLY A 133 -3.94 6.94 15.58
C GLY A 133 -2.95 7.31 14.46
N PRO A 134 -1.63 7.19 14.75
CA PRO A 134 -0.58 7.72 13.89
C PRO A 134 -0.43 6.98 12.55
N PRO A 135 0.24 7.59 11.57
CA PRO A 135 0.71 6.86 10.38
C PRO A 135 1.69 5.75 10.77
N ILE A 136 1.75 4.69 9.96
CA ILE A 136 2.71 3.59 10.14
C ILE A 136 4.00 3.82 9.33
N GLY A 137 3.97 4.73 8.37
CA GLY A 137 5.11 5.10 7.56
C GLY A 137 4.84 6.33 6.70
N GLU A 138 5.90 6.81 6.05
CA GLU A 138 5.84 7.93 5.13
C GLU A 138 6.88 7.80 4.02
N ILE A 139 6.56 8.38 2.87
CA ILE A 139 7.47 8.54 1.74
C ILE A 139 7.55 10.01 1.35
N THR A 140 8.71 10.45 0.90
CA THR A 140 8.95 11.84 0.50
C THR A 140 9.39 11.89 -0.95
N MET A 141 8.77 12.76 -1.75
CA MET A 141 9.19 13.12 -3.09
C MET A 141 9.60 14.60 -3.15
N GLN A 142 10.54 14.93 -4.03
CA GLN A 142 10.94 16.31 -4.29
C GLN A 142 10.07 16.92 -5.38
N LEU A 143 9.68 18.18 -5.18
CA LEU A 143 9.02 19.03 -6.17
C LEU A 143 10.02 20.11 -6.57
N ILE A 144 10.64 19.98 -7.74
CA ILE A 144 11.69 20.87 -8.22
C ILE A 144 11.09 21.80 -9.25
N ALA A 145 11.26 23.11 -9.07
CA ALA A 145 10.91 24.09 -10.08
C ALA A 145 12.08 24.98 -10.44
N GLN A 146 12.37 25.03 -11.73
CA GLN A 146 13.47 25.74 -12.35
C GLN A 146 13.10 26.20 -13.75
#